data_AF-A0A7R9QLJ0-F1
#
_entry.id   AF-A0A7R9QLJ0-F1
#
_cell.length_a   1.000
_cell.length_b   1.000
_cell.length_c   1.000
_cell.angle_alpha   90.00
_cell.angle_beta   90.00
_cell.angle_gamma   90.00
#
_symmetry.space_group_name_H-M   'P 1'
#
loop_
_entity.id
_entity.type
_entity.pdbx_description
1 polymer ?
#
loop_
_entity_poly.entity_id
_entity_poly.type
_entity_poly.pdbx_seq_one_letter_code
_entity_poly.pdbx_strand_id
1 'polypeptide(L)'
;LINNADISSCYFAAQTLRTKIQHNFHELPEDSYSSLKDSIIKHLVAIDESVVQTQLCLSITYLAILVPNWTNPIQELATQVPNASILVEILTCLAEELDGDHKTIKVDPRRRETFTDYMKGIAPQVIQLLTTTLNEAKSNWRPNSGHKEEKMITKVYHCLGAWLHIMDKKDINLIEPILSSIFESLRNADCPTLIHDNASNTVCSAAILCEDYTKYQQL
;
A
#
# COMPACT_ATOMS: atom_id res chain seq x y z
N LEU A 1 -16.99 -16.18 -2.30
CA LEU A 1 -16.29 -16.14 -3.60
C LEU A 1 -15.06 -17.04 -3.62
N ILE A 2 -14.38 -17.25 -2.50
CA ILE A 2 -13.24 -18.18 -2.38
C ILE A 2 -13.60 -19.29 -1.38
N ASN A 3 -13.60 -20.56 -1.84
CA ASN A 3 -13.75 -21.74 -0.98
C ASN A 3 -12.37 -22.20 -0.52
N ASN A 4 -12.18 -22.34 0.79
CA ASN A 4 -10.88 -22.60 1.41
C ASN A 4 -10.47 -24.09 1.32
N ALA A 5 -10.38 -24.63 0.09
CA ALA A 5 -10.07 -26.04 -0.16
C ALA A 5 -8.55 -26.31 -0.08
N ASP A 6 -7.74 -25.50 -0.77
CA ASP A 6 -6.27 -25.51 -0.73
C ASP A 6 -5.70 -24.16 -1.18
N ILE A 7 -4.43 -23.89 -0.84
CA ILE A 7 -3.75 -22.60 -1.13
C ILE A 7 -3.73 -22.29 -2.63
N SER A 8 -3.53 -23.29 -3.49
CA SER A 8 -3.45 -23.10 -4.95
C SER A 8 -4.81 -22.68 -5.51
N SER A 9 -5.89 -23.32 -5.05
CA SER A 9 -7.25 -22.93 -5.40
C SER A 9 -7.59 -21.51 -4.93
N CYS A 10 -7.20 -21.15 -3.70
CA CYS A 10 -7.41 -19.80 -3.16
C CYS A 10 -6.62 -18.75 -3.96
N TYR A 11 -5.37 -19.04 -4.29
CA TYR A 11 -4.53 -18.16 -5.11
C TYR A 11 -5.12 -17.97 -6.51
N PHE A 12 -5.50 -19.06 -7.18
CA PHE A 12 -6.12 -19.01 -8.50
C PHE A 12 -7.40 -18.19 -8.49
N ALA A 13 -8.26 -18.39 -7.48
CA ALA A 13 -9.50 -17.62 -7.34
C ALA A 13 -9.23 -16.13 -7.10
N ALA A 14 -8.29 -15.78 -6.21
CA ALA A 14 -7.94 -14.41 -5.91
C ALA A 14 -7.28 -13.70 -7.11
N GLN A 15 -6.39 -14.38 -7.83
CA GLN A 15 -5.76 -13.87 -9.05
C GLN A 15 -6.79 -13.66 -10.17
N THR A 16 -7.70 -14.61 -10.36
CA THR A 16 -8.80 -14.51 -11.33
C THR A 16 -9.70 -13.32 -11.00
N LEU A 17 -10.06 -13.16 -9.72
CA LEU A 17 -10.86 -12.03 -9.25
C LEU A 17 -10.18 -10.69 -9.52
N ARG A 18 -8.89 -10.56 -9.14
CA ARG A 18 -8.07 -9.38 -9.43
C ARG A 18 -8.12 -9.02 -10.91
N THR A 19 -7.88 -10.01 -11.77
CA THR A 19 -7.83 -9.84 -13.23
C THR A 19 -9.18 -9.40 -13.79
N LYS A 20 -10.28 -9.98 -13.29
CA LYS A 20 -11.66 -9.60 -13.68
C LYS A 20 -12.00 -8.18 -13.26
N ILE A 21 -11.62 -7.75 -12.06
CA ILE A 21 -11.80 -6.35 -11.63
C ILE A 21 -10.94 -5.42 -12.49
N GLN A 22 -9.70 -5.80 -12.79
CA GLN A 22 -8.77 -4.96 -13.56
C GLN A 22 -9.23 -4.72 -15.01
N HIS A 23 -9.77 -5.75 -15.68
CA HIS A 23 -10.02 -5.70 -17.12
C HIS A 23 -11.50 -5.72 -17.50
N ASN A 24 -12.37 -6.22 -16.63
CA ASN A 24 -13.78 -6.48 -16.92
C ASN A 24 -14.72 -5.81 -15.89
N PHE A 25 -14.28 -4.77 -15.19
CA PHE A 25 -15.12 -4.08 -14.20
C PHE A 25 -16.47 -3.60 -14.76
N HIS A 26 -16.50 -3.21 -16.03
CA HIS A 26 -17.73 -2.78 -16.72
C HIS A 26 -18.78 -3.89 -16.89
N GLU A 27 -18.44 -5.16 -16.70
CA GLU A 27 -19.39 -6.29 -16.68
C GLU A 27 -20.17 -6.36 -15.36
N LEU A 28 -19.71 -5.66 -14.31
CA LEU A 28 -20.24 -5.75 -12.96
C LEU A 28 -21.40 -4.74 -12.78
N PRO A 29 -22.59 -5.15 -12.35
CA PRO A 29 -23.69 -4.22 -12.13
C PRO A 29 -23.46 -3.40 -10.84
N GLU A 30 -23.87 -2.13 -10.85
CA GLU A 30 -23.54 -1.16 -9.79
C GLU A 30 -24.05 -1.57 -8.40
N ASP A 31 -25.18 -2.26 -8.33
CA ASP A 31 -25.78 -2.79 -7.10
C ASP A 31 -24.93 -3.87 -6.43
N SER A 32 -24.02 -4.50 -7.17
CA SER A 32 -23.12 -5.55 -6.66
C SER A 32 -21.78 -5.04 -6.13
N TYR A 33 -21.47 -3.75 -6.30
CA TYR A 33 -20.17 -3.19 -5.88
C TYR A 33 -19.94 -3.33 -4.37
N SER A 34 -20.95 -3.03 -3.55
CA SER A 34 -20.83 -3.15 -2.09
C SER A 34 -20.63 -4.59 -1.65
N SER A 35 -21.45 -5.52 -2.17
CA SER A 35 -21.37 -6.93 -1.77
C SER A 35 -20.05 -7.57 -2.21
N LEU A 36 -19.51 -7.18 -3.37
CA LEU A 36 -18.19 -7.63 -3.82
C LEU A 36 -17.08 -7.11 -2.91
N LYS A 37 -17.07 -5.81 -2.60
CA LYS A 37 -16.13 -5.19 -1.66
C LYS A 37 -16.14 -5.93 -0.32
N ASP A 38 -17.32 -6.08 0.28
CA ASP A 38 -17.48 -6.71 1.60
C ASP A 38 -16.99 -8.17 1.57
N SER A 39 -17.24 -8.90 0.48
CA SER A 39 -16.73 -10.26 0.31
C SER A 39 -15.21 -10.31 0.20
N ILE A 40 -14.56 -9.36 -0.47
CA ILE A 40 -13.10 -9.34 -0.60
C ILE A 40 -12.46 -8.97 0.74
N ILE A 41 -12.99 -7.98 1.46
CA ILE A 41 -12.51 -7.62 2.81
C ILE A 41 -12.64 -8.81 3.75
N LYS A 42 -13.78 -9.51 3.73
CA LYS A 42 -13.98 -10.74 4.51
C LYS A 42 -12.92 -11.80 4.18
N HIS A 43 -12.60 -12.00 2.91
CA HIS A 43 -11.58 -12.97 2.50
C HIS A 43 -10.16 -12.53 2.89
N LEU A 44 -9.84 -11.23 2.81
CA LEU A 44 -8.57 -10.66 3.27
C LEU A 44 -8.31 -10.93 4.75
N VAL A 45 -9.34 -10.76 5.58
CA VAL A 45 -9.24 -10.97 7.03
C VAL A 45 -9.17 -12.46 7.39
N ALA A 46 -9.86 -13.32 6.63
CA ALA A 46 -9.97 -14.74 6.93
C ALA A 46 -8.79 -15.60 6.44
N ILE A 47 -8.10 -15.20 5.37
CA ILE A 47 -7.03 -15.98 4.74
C ILE A 47 -5.68 -15.47 5.21
N ASP A 48 -4.90 -16.30 5.90
CA ASP A 48 -3.54 -15.98 6.38
C ASP A 48 -2.45 -16.53 5.46
N GLU A 49 -2.58 -16.27 4.16
CA GLU A 49 -1.62 -16.70 3.13
C GLU A 49 -1.16 -15.50 2.33
N SER A 50 0.09 -15.07 2.53
CA SER A 50 0.65 -13.83 1.98
C SER A 50 0.45 -13.67 0.47
N VAL A 51 0.65 -14.74 -0.30
CA VAL A 51 0.48 -14.73 -1.77
C VAL A 51 -0.98 -14.51 -2.17
N VAL A 52 -1.93 -15.04 -1.41
CA VAL A 52 -3.38 -14.86 -1.65
C VAL A 52 -3.80 -13.46 -1.19
N GLN A 53 -3.36 -13.03 -0.01
CA GLN A 53 -3.61 -11.69 0.51
C GLN A 53 -3.14 -10.62 -0.48
N THR A 54 -1.96 -10.76 -1.08
CA THR A 54 -1.44 -9.83 -2.09
C THR A 54 -2.40 -9.68 -3.28
N GLN A 55 -2.95 -10.79 -3.81
CA GLN A 55 -3.92 -10.73 -4.91
C GLN A 55 -5.22 -10.02 -4.49
N LEU A 56 -5.65 -10.21 -3.25
CA LEU A 56 -6.85 -9.56 -2.71
C LEU A 56 -6.61 -8.08 -2.38
N CYS A 57 -5.42 -7.69 -1.91
CA CYS A 57 -5.03 -6.29 -1.72
C CYS A 57 -5.08 -5.54 -3.05
N LEU A 58 -4.55 -6.12 -4.12
CA LEU A 58 -4.67 -5.56 -5.47
C LEU A 58 -6.13 -5.50 -5.95
N SER A 59 -6.94 -6.52 -5.65
CA SER A 59 -8.37 -6.51 -5.97
C SER A 59 -9.10 -5.35 -5.29
N ILE A 60 -8.84 -5.09 -4.00
CA ILE A 60 -9.37 -3.93 -3.27
C ILE A 60 -8.83 -2.61 -3.82
N THR A 61 -7.54 -2.56 -4.15
CA THR A 61 -6.89 -1.39 -4.74
C THR A 61 -7.63 -0.96 -6.00
N TYR A 62 -7.92 -1.91 -6.89
CA TYR A 62 -8.64 -1.64 -8.13
C TYR A 62 -10.09 -1.20 -7.87
N LEU A 63 -10.79 -1.85 -6.94
CA LEU A 63 -12.14 -1.42 -6.56
C LEU A 63 -12.17 -0.01 -5.98
N ALA A 64 -11.23 0.35 -5.10
CA ALA A 64 -11.19 1.68 -4.51
C ALA A 64 -11.07 2.77 -5.58
N ILE A 65 -10.26 2.53 -6.62
CA ILE A 65 -10.09 3.48 -7.71
C ILE A 65 -11.28 3.47 -8.67
N LEU A 66 -11.84 2.29 -8.99
CA LEU A 66 -12.88 2.12 -10.01
C LEU A 66 -14.30 2.43 -9.52
N VAL A 67 -14.63 2.19 -8.25
CA VAL A 67 -15.99 2.40 -7.71
C VAL A 67 -16.23 3.89 -7.43
N PRO A 68 -17.07 4.59 -8.20
CA PRO A 68 -17.20 6.05 -8.12
C PRO A 68 -17.77 6.54 -6.79
N ASN A 69 -18.69 5.78 -6.19
CA ASN A 69 -19.39 6.15 -4.97
C ASN A 69 -18.62 5.79 -3.68
N TRP A 70 -17.43 5.20 -3.80
CA TRP A 70 -16.58 4.90 -2.65
C TRP A 70 -15.63 6.06 -2.39
N THR A 71 -16.04 6.99 -1.52
CA THR A 71 -15.36 8.28 -1.31
C THR A 71 -14.34 8.28 -0.18
N ASN A 72 -14.38 7.29 0.72
CA ASN A 72 -13.50 7.20 1.90
C ASN A 72 -12.91 5.79 2.11
N PRO A 73 -12.35 5.13 1.07
CA PRO A 73 -11.92 3.74 1.15
C PRO A 73 -10.88 3.49 2.24
N ILE A 74 -9.92 4.38 2.46
CA ILE A 74 -8.85 4.13 3.44
C ILE A 74 -9.36 4.18 4.87
N GLN A 75 -10.28 5.11 5.16
CA GLN A 75 -10.89 5.19 6.48
C GLN A 75 -11.75 3.95 6.78
N GLU A 76 -12.51 3.49 5.79
CA GLU A 76 -13.32 2.28 5.92
C GLU A 76 -12.43 1.03 6.09
N LEU A 77 -11.39 0.87 5.27
CA LEU A 77 -10.45 -0.24 5.34
C LEU A 77 -9.67 -0.25 6.67
N ALA A 78 -9.24 0.91 7.16
CA ALA A 78 -8.57 1.01 8.47
C ALA A 78 -9.48 0.57 9.63
N THR A 79 -10.80 0.63 9.46
CA THR A 79 -11.77 0.17 10.46
C THR A 79 -12.07 -1.33 10.33
N GLN A 80 -12.15 -1.84 9.09
CA GLN A 80 -12.56 -3.23 8.84
C GLN A 80 -11.40 -4.23 8.76
N VAL A 81 -10.17 -3.77 8.51
CA VAL A 81 -8.98 -4.61 8.39
C VAL A 81 -8.11 -4.43 9.64
N PRO A 82 -8.23 -5.31 10.65
CA PRO A 82 -7.49 -5.16 11.91
C PRO A 82 -5.99 -5.45 11.77
N ASN A 83 -5.57 -6.10 10.68
CA ASN A 83 -4.18 -6.46 10.44
C ASN A 83 -3.43 -5.31 9.75
N ALA A 84 -2.57 -4.62 10.50
CA ALA A 84 -1.74 -3.54 9.98
C ALA A 84 -0.88 -3.94 8.76
N SER A 85 -0.43 -5.20 8.68
CA SER A 85 0.40 -5.68 7.55
C SER A 85 -0.39 -5.71 6.24
N ILE A 86 -1.70 -6.00 6.31
CA ILE A 86 -2.60 -5.98 5.16
C ILE A 86 -2.92 -4.54 4.79
N LEU A 87 -3.15 -3.67 5.78
CA LEU A 87 -3.46 -2.27 5.52
C LEU A 87 -2.26 -1.55 4.86
N VAL A 88 -1.04 -1.77 5.35
CA VAL A 88 0.18 -1.24 4.73
C VAL A 88 0.34 -1.75 3.30
N GLU A 89 0.05 -3.03 3.04
CA GLU A 89 0.07 -3.58 1.68
C GLU A 89 -0.91 -2.87 0.75
N ILE A 90 -2.16 -2.66 1.18
CA ILE A 90 -3.17 -1.95 0.38
C ILE A 90 -2.72 -0.51 0.11
N LEU A 91 -2.18 0.18 1.11
CA LEU A 91 -1.67 1.54 0.98
C LEU A 91 -0.51 1.62 -0.02
N THR A 92 0.38 0.63 -0.02
CA THR A 92 1.46 0.53 -1.01
C THR A 92 0.89 0.34 -2.42
N CYS A 93 0.04 -0.67 -2.63
CA CYS A 93 -0.55 -0.95 -3.94
C CYS A 93 -1.31 0.26 -4.52
N LEU A 94 -2.02 1.01 -3.67
CA LEU A 94 -2.72 2.22 -4.08
C LEU A 94 -1.79 3.35 -4.52
N ALA A 95 -0.69 3.56 -3.81
CA ALA A 95 0.28 4.57 -4.20
C ALA A 95 0.95 4.20 -5.54
N GLU A 96 1.33 2.93 -5.70
CA GLU A 96 1.93 2.42 -6.94
C GLU A 96 0.98 2.53 -8.14
N GLU A 97 -0.30 2.20 -8.01
CA GLU A 97 -1.27 2.31 -9.12
C GLU A 97 -1.57 3.75 -9.57
N LEU A 98 -1.18 4.74 -8.76
CA LEU A 98 -1.30 6.17 -9.08
C LEU A 98 0.00 6.75 -9.62
N ASP A 99 1.14 6.13 -9.31
CA ASP A 99 2.44 6.50 -9.85
C ASP A 99 2.48 6.35 -11.37
N GLY A 100 3.12 7.30 -12.05
CA GLY A 100 3.10 7.49 -13.51
C GLY A 100 3.49 6.25 -14.31
N ASP A 101 4.50 5.54 -13.82
CA ASP A 101 5.15 4.43 -14.53
C ASP A 101 4.48 3.07 -14.27
N HIS A 102 3.60 2.98 -13.28
CA HIS A 102 3.03 1.74 -12.76
C HIS A 102 1.52 1.62 -12.96
N LYS A 103 0.90 2.51 -13.73
CA LYS A 103 -0.55 2.51 -13.98
C LYS A 103 -0.96 1.27 -14.78
N THR A 104 -1.65 0.34 -14.12
CA THR A 104 -2.15 -0.86 -14.82
C THR A 104 -3.63 -0.77 -15.14
N ILE A 105 -4.41 -0.03 -14.33
CA ILE A 105 -5.86 0.07 -14.50
C ILE A 105 -6.27 1.14 -15.53
N LYS A 106 -7.25 0.79 -16.37
CA LYS A 106 -7.94 1.74 -17.26
C LYS A 106 -9.11 2.35 -16.52
N VAL A 107 -9.04 3.64 -16.23
CA VAL A 107 -10.06 4.40 -15.53
C VAL A 107 -10.19 5.77 -16.18
N ASP A 108 -11.38 6.36 -16.10
CA ASP A 108 -11.62 7.73 -16.56
C ASP A 108 -10.60 8.71 -15.92
N PRO A 109 -9.98 9.62 -16.70
CA PRO A 109 -8.97 10.54 -16.18
C PRO A 109 -9.47 11.41 -15.03
N ARG A 110 -10.73 11.87 -15.05
CA ARG A 110 -11.29 12.72 -13.98
C ARG A 110 -11.48 11.93 -12.70
N ARG A 111 -11.93 10.66 -12.81
CA ARG A 111 -12.01 9.77 -11.66
C ARG A 111 -10.62 9.54 -11.06
N ARG A 112 -9.60 9.32 -11.88
CA ARG A 112 -8.21 9.16 -11.42
C ARG A 112 -7.70 10.40 -10.71
N GLU A 113 -7.92 11.58 -11.27
CA GLU A 113 -7.57 12.87 -10.67
C GLU A 113 -8.26 13.03 -9.30
N THR A 114 -9.58 12.83 -9.24
CA THR A 114 -10.36 12.90 -7.99
C THR A 114 -9.82 11.95 -6.91
N PHE A 115 -9.47 10.71 -7.30
CA PHE A 115 -8.92 9.74 -6.36
C PHE A 115 -7.50 10.11 -5.92
N THR A 116 -6.69 10.68 -6.82
CA THR A 116 -5.34 11.16 -6.50
C THR A 116 -5.40 12.32 -5.50
N ASP A 117 -6.33 13.26 -5.68
CA ASP A 117 -6.54 14.36 -4.74
C ASP A 117 -7.00 13.86 -3.36
N TYR A 118 -7.87 12.86 -3.33
CA TYR A 118 -8.23 12.18 -2.09
C TYR A 118 -7.00 11.56 -1.41
N MET A 119 -6.17 10.81 -2.15
CA MET A 119 -4.96 10.16 -1.63
C MET A 119 -3.95 11.17 -1.08
N LYS A 120 -3.75 12.30 -1.77
CA LYS A 120 -2.93 13.42 -1.27
C LYS A 120 -3.51 14.01 0.01
N GLY A 121 -4.82 14.20 0.07
CA GLY A 121 -5.51 14.74 1.24
C GLY A 121 -5.40 13.86 2.49
N ILE A 122 -5.20 12.55 2.34
CA ILE A 122 -5.04 11.60 3.46
C ILE A 122 -3.58 11.24 3.76
N ALA A 123 -2.60 11.80 3.04
CA ALA A 123 -1.19 11.47 3.22
C ALA A 123 -0.71 11.67 4.67
N PRO A 124 -1.09 12.74 5.41
CA PRO A 124 -0.70 12.89 6.81
C PRO A 124 -1.17 11.73 7.70
N GLN A 125 -2.40 11.24 7.51
CA GLN A 125 -2.96 10.13 8.27
C GLN A 125 -2.23 8.82 7.95
N VAL A 126 -1.85 8.62 6.69
CA VAL A 126 -1.08 7.45 6.27
C VAL A 126 0.33 7.47 6.85
N ILE A 127 1.02 8.60 6.78
CA ILE A 127 2.37 8.75 7.36
C ILE A 127 2.34 8.52 8.87
N GLN A 128 1.32 9.02 9.57
CA GLN A 128 1.12 8.76 10.99
C GLN A 128 0.91 7.26 11.27
N LEU A 129 0.10 6.57 10.46
CA LEU A 129 -0.13 5.14 10.59
C LEU A 129 1.16 4.34 10.35
N LEU A 130 1.94 4.69 9.32
CA LEU A 130 3.24 4.07 9.04
C LEU A 130 4.23 4.29 10.19
N THR A 131 4.27 5.50 10.76
CA THR A 131 5.12 5.83 11.90
C THR A 131 4.76 5.01 13.13
N THR A 132 3.47 4.91 13.47
CA THR A 132 3.00 4.06 14.59
C THR A 132 3.35 2.60 14.34
N THR A 133 3.06 2.08 13.14
CA THR A 133 3.34 0.69 12.75
C THR A 133 4.84 0.37 12.85
N LEU A 134 5.70 1.29 12.42
CA LEU A 134 7.16 1.15 12.51
C LEU A 134 7.63 1.11 13.96
N ASN A 135 7.14 2.03 14.79
CA ASN A 135 7.52 2.10 16.20
C ASN A 135 7.11 0.84 16.96
N GLU A 136 5.92 0.30 16.69
CA GLU A 136 5.47 -0.98 17.25
C GLU A 136 6.36 -2.14 16.80
N ALA A 137 6.68 -2.23 15.50
CA ALA A 137 7.55 -3.28 14.97
C ALA A 137 8.97 -3.19 15.56
N LYS A 138 9.56 -1.99 15.64
CA LYS A 138 10.88 -1.77 16.25
C LYS A 138 10.89 -2.05 17.75
N SER A 139 9.81 -1.73 18.48
CA SER A 139 9.74 -1.99 19.93
C SER A 139 9.65 -3.48 20.26
N ASN A 140 9.03 -4.25 19.36
CA ASN A 140 8.93 -5.70 19.49
C ASN A 140 10.14 -6.45 18.90
N TRP A 141 10.98 -5.77 18.11
CA TRP A 141 12.19 -6.32 17.53
C TRP A 141 13.17 -6.77 18.60
N ARG A 142 13.58 -8.04 18.55
CA ARG A 142 14.71 -8.56 19.31
C ARG A 142 15.66 -9.29 18.37
N PRO A 143 16.96 -9.35 18.69
CA PRO A 143 17.86 -10.30 18.06
C PRO A 143 17.24 -11.71 18.17
N ASN A 144 16.92 -12.34 17.03
CA ASN A 144 16.22 -13.62 16.91
C ASN A 144 14.69 -13.63 17.17
N SER A 145 13.98 -12.48 17.21
CA SER A 145 12.52 -12.44 17.45
C SER A 145 11.64 -12.98 16.32
N GLY A 146 12.23 -13.45 15.22
CA GLY A 146 11.52 -14.00 14.08
C GLY A 146 11.33 -13.00 12.93
N HIS A 147 10.82 -13.51 11.82
CA HIS A 147 10.77 -12.80 10.54
C HIS A 147 9.59 -11.82 10.42
N LYS A 148 8.72 -11.72 11.42
CA LYS A 148 7.46 -10.95 11.30
C LYS A 148 7.70 -9.45 11.42
N GLU A 149 8.43 -9.03 12.43
CA GLU A 149 8.79 -7.63 12.66
C GLU A 149 9.72 -7.13 11.55
N GLU A 150 10.64 -7.98 11.07
CA GLU A 150 11.52 -7.67 9.93
C GLU A 150 10.70 -7.34 8.69
N LYS A 151 9.75 -8.22 8.36
CA LYS A 151 8.82 -8.03 7.24
C LYS A 151 7.96 -6.78 7.42
N MET A 152 7.51 -6.48 8.64
CA MET A 152 6.72 -5.28 8.90
C MET A 152 7.54 -4.00 8.67
N ILE A 153 8.77 -3.92 9.21
CA ILE A 153 9.67 -2.78 8.99
C ILE A 153 9.91 -2.59 7.49
N THR A 154 10.21 -3.69 6.79
CA THR A 154 10.41 -3.71 5.35
C THR A 154 9.19 -3.15 4.59
N LYS A 155 7.98 -3.62 4.93
CA LYS A 155 6.73 -3.14 4.32
C LYS A 155 6.51 -1.65 4.55
N VAL A 156 6.81 -1.14 5.75
CA VAL A 156 6.67 0.29 6.05
C VAL A 156 7.63 1.13 5.21
N TYR A 157 8.90 0.71 5.07
CA TYR A 157 9.87 1.43 4.24
C TYR A 157 9.46 1.45 2.78
N HIS A 158 9.03 0.30 2.25
CA HIS A 158 8.53 0.20 0.88
C HIS A 158 7.28 1.06 0.64
N CYS A 159 6.33 1.02 1.57
CA CYS A 159 5.13 1.85 1.53
C CYS A 159 5.48 3.33 1.48
N LEU A 160 6.38 3.80 2.37
CA LEU A 160 6.85 5.18 2.32
C LEU A 160 7.45 5.50 0.94
N GLY A 161 8.29 4.62 0.39
CA GLY A 161 8.89 4.78 -0.94
C GLY A 161 7.85 5.03 -2.03
N ALA A 162 6.79 4.23 -2.08
CA ALA A 162 5.69 4.42 -3.02
C ALA A 162 4.94 5.75 -2.79
N TRP A 163 4.72 6.13 -1.52
CA TRP A 163 4.00 7.35 -1.16
C TRP A 163 4.75 8.63 -1.49
N LEU A 164 6.09 8.61 -1.52
CA LEU A 164 6.91 9.78 -1.90
C LEU A 164 6.59 10.30 -3.30
N HIS A 165 6.16 9.43 -4.21
CA HIS A 165 5.84 9.80 -5.59
C HIS A 165 4.46 10.47 -5.73
N ILE A 166 3.55 10.28 -4.77
CA ILE A 166 2.17 10.77 -4.85
C ILE A 166 1.82 11.87 -3.86
N MET A 167 2.52 11.98 -2.73
CA MET A 167 2.20 12.92 -1.66
C MET A 167 2.49 14.39 -2.06
N ASP A 168 1.79 15.32 -1.41
CA ASP A 168 2.05 16.74 -1.62
C ASP A 168 3.36 17.18 -0.95
N LYS A 169 4.10 18.08 -1.61
CA LYS A 169 5.37 18.63 -1.10
C LYS A 169 5.25 19.30 0.27
N LYS A 170 4.07 19.84 0.61
CA LYS A 170 3.81 20.47 1.91
C LYS A 170 3.94 19.48 3.07
N ASP A 171 3.73 18.19 2.80
CA ASP A 171 3.70 17.13 3.80
C ASP A 171 5.07 16.43 3.94
N ILE A 172 6.09 16.87 3.19
CA ILE A 172 7.42 16.21 3.16
C ILE A 172 8.07 16.14 4.55
N ASN A 173 7.86 17.13 5.40
CA ASN A 173 8.43 17.13 6.75
C ASN A 173 7.84 16.03 7.64
N LEU A 174 6.67 15.48 7.32
CA LEU A 174 6.03 14.43 8.10
C LEU A 174 6.79 13.10 8.03
N ILE A 175 7.63 12.89 7.00
CA ILE A 175 8.35 11.62 6.80
C ILE A 175 9.63 11.52 7.66
N GLU A 176 10.07 12.63 8.27
CA GLU A 176 11.35 12.72 9.00
C GLU A 176 11.56 11.57 10.02
N PRO A 177 10.57 11.16 10.83
CA PRO A 177 10.78 10.07 11.80
C PRO A 177 11.07 8.72 11.14
N ILE A 178 10.38 8.42 10.04
CA ILE A 178 10.59 7.19 9.28
C ILE A 178 11.93 7.26 8.55
N LEU A 179 12.24 8.40 7.93
CA LEU A 179 13.50 8.62 7.23
C LEU A 179 14.71 8.50 8.17
N SER A 180 14.60 9.00 9.40
CA SER A 180 15.62 8.83 10.44
C SER A 180 15.84 7.35 10.77
N SER A 181 14.76 6.58 10.90
CA SER A 181 14.85 5.12 11.11
C SER A 181 15.47 4.38 9.93
N ILE A 182 15.20 4.82 8.69
CA ILE A 182 15.82 4.29 7.48
C ILE A 182 17.34 4.51 7.53
N PHE A 183 17.81 5.73 7.83
CA PHE A 183 19.25 6.02 7.93
C PHE A 183 19.92 5.29 9.09
N GLU A 184 19.24 5.13 10.24
CA GLU A 184 19.72 4.28 11.33
C GLU A 184 19.94 2.84 10.87
N SER A 185 19.01 2.30 10.08
CA SER A 185 19.08 0.93 9.56
C SER A 185 20.26 0.78 8.60
N LEU A 186 20.45 1.72 7.67
CA LEU A 186 21.57 1.72 6.72
C LEU A 186 22.94 1.88 7.39
N ARG A 187 23.01 2.56 8.54
CA ARG A 187 24.25 2.72 9.31
C ARG A 187 24.59 1.48 10.14
N ASN A 188 23.61 0.62 10.42
CA ASN A 188 23.82 -0.57 11.24
C ASN A 188 24.44 -1.69 10.40
N ALA A 189 25.68 -2.07 10.73
CA ALA A 189 26.40 -3.16 10.04
C ALA A 189 25.70 -4.51 10.16
N ASP A 190 24.90 -4.71 11.22
CA ASP A 190 24.13 -5.94 11.46
C ASP A 190 22.68 -5.84 10.95
N CYS A 191 22.36 -4.85 10.09
CA CYS A 191 21.03 -4.70 9.52
C CYS A 191 20.67 -5.92 8.66
N PRO A 192 19.49 -6.54 8.85
CA PRO A 192 19.02 -7.60 7.96
C PRO A 192 18.95 -7.13 6.51
N THR A 193 19.37 -7.98 5.57
CA THR A 193 19.46 -7.65 4.14
C THR A 193 18.13 -7.11 3.60
N LEU A 194 17.00 -7.70 3.97
CA LEU A 194 15.69 -7.28 3.46
C LEU A 194 15.32 -5.84 3.88
N ILE A 195 15.61 -5.49 5.14
CA ILE A 195 15.42 -4.13 5.66
C ILE A 195 16.40 -3.19 4.95
N HIS A 196 17.66 -3.59 4.81
CA HIS A 196 18.70 -2.77 4.20
C HIS A 196 18.38 -2.44 2.73
N ASP A 197 17.95 -3.42 1.95
CA ASP A 197 17.59 -3.26 0.53
C ASP A 197 16.40 -2.30 0.38
N ASN A 198 15.36 -2.47 1.19
CA ASN A 198 14.19 -1.59 1.13
C ASN A 198 14.50 -0.19 1.65
N ALA A 199 15.31 -0.06 2.70
CA ALA A 199 15.80 1.22 3.17
C ALA A 199 16.57 1.96 2.07
N SER A 200 17.45 1.26 1.34
CA SER A 200 18.22 1.81 0.23
C SER A 200 17.32 2.28 -0.91
N ASN A 201 16.35 1.45 -1.32
CA ASN A 201 15.39 1.79 -2.37
C ASN A 201 14.57 3.03 -2.00
N THR A 202 14.08 3.13 -0.77
CA THR A 202 13.30 4.29 -0.31
C THR A 202 14.13 5.57 -0.28
N VAL A 203 15.42 5.49 0.10
CA VAL A 203 16.34 6.65 0.01
C VAL A 203 16.53 7.08 -1.44
N CYS A 204 16.67 6.14 -2.38
CA CYS A 204 16.75 6.46 -3.81
C CYS A 204 15.48 7.18 -4.30
N SER A 205 14.28 6.70 -3.94
CA SER A 205 13.02 7.38 -4.25
C SER A 205 12.98 8.80 -3.67
N ALA A 206 13.42 8.98 -2.42
CA ALA A 206 13.50 10.31 -1.79
C ALA A 206 14.50 11.24 -2.51
N ALA A 207 15.64 10.72 -2.96
CA ALA A 207 16.63 11.49 -3.69
C ALA A 207 16.12 11.97 -5.06
N ILE A 208 15.41 11.10 -5.79
CA ILE A 208 14.77 11.44 -7.08
C ILE A 208 13.76 12.57 -6.87
N LEU A 209 12.92 12.49 -5.83
CA LEU A 209 11.97 13.55 -5.48
C LEU A 209 12.67 14.91 -5.24
N CYS A 210 13.83 14.90 -4.58
CA CYS A 210 14.62 16.11 -4.33
C CYS A 210 15.26 16.70 -5.61
N GLU A 211 15.68 15.85 -6.55
CA GLU A 211 16.22 16.30 -7.84
C GLU A 211 15.13 17.02 -8.65
N ASP A 212 13.94 16.44 -8.73
CA ASP A 212 12.80 17.07 -9.40
C ASP A 212 12.43 18.39 -8.72
N TYR A 213 12.45 18.44 -7.38
CA TYR A 213 12.21 19.69 -6.65
C TYR A 213 13.16 20.82 -7.07
N THR A 214 14.44 20.51 -7.26
CA THR A 214 15.48 21.49 -7.61
C THR A 214 15.30 22.01 -9.05
N LYS A 215 14.90 21.13 -10.00
CA LYS A 215 14.62 21.51 -11.39
C LYS A 215 13.44 22.49 -11.52
N TYR A 216 12.41 22.33 -10.69
CA TYR A 216 11.22 23.20 -10.71
C TYR A 216 11.41 24.55 -10.03
N GLN A 217 12.33 24.69 -9.07
CA GLN A 217 12.65 26.01 -8.48
C GLN A 217 13.48 26.91 -9.40
N GLN A 218 14.08 26.35 -10.46
CA GLN A 218 14.90 27.08 -11.44
C GLN A 218 14.11 27.57 -12.66
N LEU A 219 12.79 27.31 -12.72
CA LEU A 219 11.86 27.79 -13.74
C LEU A 219 10.96 28.90 -13.15
#